data_AF-A0A521D2G4-F1
#
_entry.id   AF-A0A521D2G4-F1
#
_cell.length_a   1.000
_cell.length_b   1.000
_cell.length_c   1.000
_cell.angle_alpha   90.00
_cell.angle_beta   90.00
_cell.angle_gamma   90.00
#
_symmetry.space_group_name_H-M   'P 1'
#
loop_
_entity.id
_entity.type
_entity.pdbx_description
1 polymer ?
#
loop_
_entity_poly.entity_id
_entity_poly.type
_entity_poly.pdbx_seq_one_letter_code
_entity_poly.pdbx_strand_id
1 'polypeptide(L)' 'MADLKTEFTVAFEGEIIPVIVTEVEQEDDSVFYAEIPGHERFEIFLSEEDMWVTNDEVSVDEDLIFLIGDTFESLQP' A
#
# COMPACT_ATOMS: atom_id res chain seq x y z
N MET A 1 4.19 16.74 -12.18
CA MET A 1 4.37 15.58 -11.31
C MET A 1 3.00 14.93 -11.26
N ALA A 2 2.88 13.74 -11.82
CA ALA A 2 1.61 13.05 -11.95
C ALA A 2 1.58 11.98 -10.87
N ASP A 3 0.62 12.03 -9.96
CA ASP A 3 0.44 10.98 -8.96
C ASP A 3 0.10 9.68 -9.71
N LEU A 4 0.93 8.64 -9.55
CA LEU A 4 0.66 7.34 -10.15
C LEU A 4 -0.28 6.57 -9.22
N LYS A 5 -1.45 6.18 -9.75
CA LYS A 5 -2.43 5.41 -9.00
C LYS A 5 -2.50 3.99 -9.55
N THR A 6 -2.32 3.03 -8.66
CA THR A 6 -2.44 1.60 -8.94
C THR A 6 -3.61 1.06 -8.14
N GLU A 7 -4.66 0.67 -8.85
CA GLU A 7 -5.87 0.07 -8.26
C GLU A 7 -5.84 -1.45 -8.47
N PHE A 8 -5.96 -2.20 -7.39
CA PHE A 8 -5.98 -3.66 -7.42
C PHE A 8 -6.84 -4.22 -6.29
N THR A 9 -6.97 -5.54 -6.25
CA THR A 9 -7.73 -6.23 -5.20
C THR A 9 -6.85 -7.30 -4.57
N VAL A 10 -6.84 -7.36 -3.25
CA VAL A 10 -6.16 -8.40 -2.48
C VAL A 10 -7.18 -9.34 -1.85
N ALA A 11 -6.86 -10.63 -1.79
CA ALA A 11 -7.69 -11.61 -1.10
C ALA A 11 -7.12 -11.85 0.31
N PHE A 12 -7.82 -11.37 1.33
CA PHE A 12 -7.40 -11.47 2.73
C PHE A 12 -8.51 -12.11 3.56
N GLU A 13 -8.19 -13.15 4.34
CA GLU A 13 -9.15 -13.92 5.15
C GLU A 13 -10.40 -14.46 4.40
N GLY A 14 -10.30 -14.60 3.08
CA GLY A 14 -11.42 -15.03 2.23
C GLY A 14 -12.33 -13.90 1.73
N GLU A 15 -12.02 -12.65 2.07
CA GLU A 15 -12.65 -11.45 1.53
C GLU A 15 -11.78 -10.81 0.44
N ILE A 16 -12.42 -10.20 -0.55
CA ILE A 16 -11.73 -9.45 -1.61
C ILE A 16 -11.75 -7.98 -1.20
N ILE A 17 -10.58 -7.47 -0.83
CA ILE A 17 -10.40 -6.10 -0.38
C ILE A 17 -9.89 -5.28 -1.58
N PRO A 18 -10.64 -4.29 -2.06
CA PRO A 18 -10.14 -3.34 -3.04
C PRO A 18 -9.13 -2.39 -2.39
N VAL A 19 -8.01 -2.17 -3.06
CA VAL A 19 -6.90 -1.34 -2.55
C VAL A 19 -6.42 -0.42 -3.66
N ILE A 20 -6.19 0.83 -3.29
CA ILE A 20 -5.67 1.86 -4.18
C ILE A 20 -4.34 2.33 -3.60
N VAL A 21 -3.25 2.10 -4.30
CA VAL A 21 -1.94 2.65 -3.94
C VAL A 21 -1.68 3.88 -4.79
N THR A 22 -1.47 5.02 -4.15
CA THR A 22 -1.06 6.26 -4.80
C THR A 22 0.41 6.50 -4.52
N GLU A 23 1.24 6.49 -5.54
CA GLU A 23 2.62 6.93 -5.48
C GLU A 23 2.69 8.45 -5.73
N VAL A 24 3.33 9.14 -4.79
CA VAL A 24 3.57 10.58 -4.80
C VAL A 24 5.07 10.80 -4.93
N GLU A 25 5.51 11.23 -6.11
CA GLU A 25 6.90 11.65 -6.35
C GLU A 25 7.16 12.97 -5.61
N GLN A 26 8.06 12.95 -4.63
CA GLN A 26 8.62 14.15 -3.99
C GLN A 26 10.04 14.44 -4.54
N GLU A 27 10.61 15.59 -4.17
CA GLU A 27 11.87 16.09 -4.77
C GLU A 27 13.07 15.14 -4.63
N ASP A 28 13.09 14.34 -3.55
CA ASP A 28 14.19 13.40 -3.25
C ASP A 28 13.73 11.94 -3.05
N ASP A 29 12.42 11.68 -2.86
CA ASP A 29 11.86 10.36 -2.52
C ASP A 29 10.46 10.14 -3.09
N SER A 30 10.07 8.88 -3.30
CA SER A 30 8.68 8.48 -3.59
C SER A 30 7.98 8.05 -2.31
N VAL A 31 6.77 8.56 -2.08
CA VAL A 31 5.91 8.13 -0.96
C VAL A 31 4.71 7.37 -1.50
N PHE A 32 4.40 6.23 -0.90
CA PHE A 32 3.27 5.40 -1.31
C PHE A 32 2.16 5.48 -0.27
N TYR A 33 0.95 5.79 -0.71
CA TYR A 33 -0.24 5.82 0.15
C TYR A 33 -1.21 4.73 -0.27
N ALA A 34 -1.52 3.82 0.65
CA ALA A 34 -2.56 2.83 0.49
C ALA A 34 -3.91 3.36 0.98
N GLU A 35 -4.95 3.16 0.16
CA GLU A 35 -6.33 3.49 0.49
C GLU A 35 -7.18 2.22 0.36
N ILE A 36 -7.87 1.87 1.45
CA ILE A 36 -8.80 0.75 1.50
C ILE A 36 -10.19 1.30 1.79
N PRO A 37 -11.22 1.02 0.97
CA PRO A 37 -12.59 1.45 1.25
C PRO A 37 -13.06 0.95 2.62
N GLY A 38 -13.43 1.89 3.49
CA GLY A 38 -13.83 1.59 4.87
C GLY A 38 -12.74 1.82 5.92
N HIS A 39 -11.50 2.07 5.48
CA HIS A 39 -10.39 2.44 6.35
C HIS A 39 -9.86 3.83 5.98
N GLU A 40 -9.13 4.45 6.90
CA GLU A 40 -8.39 5.67 6.62
C GLU A 40 -7.22 5.35 5.69
N ARG A 41 -6.85 6.31 4.85
CA ARG A 41 -5.63 6.19 4.03
C ARG A 41 -4.40 6.15 4.94
N PHE A 42 -3.39 5.41 4.54
CA PHE A 42 -2.13 5.30 5.28
C PHE A 42 -0.94 5.20 4.36
N GLU A 43 0.21 5.61 4.86
CA GLU A 43 1.49 5.50 4.18
C GLU A 43 2.03 4.07 4.27
N ILE A 44 2.50 3.53 3.16
CA ILE A 44 3.24 2.28 3.12
C ILE A 44 4.63 2.52 2.56
N PHE A 45 5.63 1.82 3.08
CA PHE A 45 6.99 1.90 2.59
C PHE A 45 7.72 0.56 2.82
N LEU A 46 8.76 0.34 2.04
CA LEU A 46 9.62 -0.82 2.19
C LEU A 46 10.61 -0.55 3.33
N SER A 47 10.58 -1.38 4.36
CA SER A 47 11.56 -1.34 5.46
C SER A 47 12.93 -1.86 5.02
N GLU A 48 13.95 -1.69 5.87
CA GLU A 48 15.30 -2.24 5.64
C GLU A 48 15.34 -3.77 5.55
N GLU A 49 14.27 -4.46 5.98
CA GLU A 49 14.13 -5.91 5.94
C GLU A 49 13.38 -6.41 4.68
N ASP A 50 13.21 -5.56 3.66
CA ASP A 50 12.43 -5.85 2.45
C ASP A 50 10.97 -6.23 2.75
N MET A 51 10.42 -5.70 3.85
CA MET A 51 9.02 -5.90 4.23
C MET A 51 8.25 -4.58 4.11
N TRP A 52 7.09 -4.63 3.48
CA TRP A 52 6.16 -3.51 3.40
C TRP A 52 5.48 -3.28 4.74
N VAL A 53 5.67 -2.08 5.27
CA VAL A 53 5.18 -1.66 6.59
C VAL A 53 4.54 -0.27 6.51
N THR A 54 3.85 0.12 7.58
CA THR A 54 3.29 1.47 7.75
C THR A 54 3.80 2.07 9.06
N ASN A 55 3.99 3.39 9.07
CA ASN A 55 4.25 4.15 10.30
C ASN A 55 2.97 4.73 10.91
N ASP A 56 1.85 4.66 10.18
CA ASP A 56 0.58 5.20 10.64
C ASP A 56 -0.09 4.22 11.62
N GLU A 57 -0.69 4.75 12.68
CA GLU A 57 -1.52 3.95 13.59
C GLU A 57 -2.87 3.63 12.92
N VAL A 58 -2.88 2.62 12.04
CA VAL A 58 -4.10 2.14 11.37
C VAL A 58 -4.70 0.91 12.03
N SER A 59 -6.03 0.78 11.93
CA SER A 59 -6.76 -0.42 12.33
C SER A 59 -6.72 -1.53 11.27
N VAL A 60 -5.70 -1.54 10.42
CA VAL A 60 -5.49 -2.52 9.35
C VAL A 60 -4.49 -3.56 9.85
N ASP A 61 -4.72 -4.83 9.54
CA ASP A 61 -3.82 -5.91 9.95
C ASP A 61 -2.44 -5.77 9.29
N GLU A 62 -1.37 -6.06 10.02
CA GLU A 62 0.01 -6.02 9.50
C GLU A 62 0.19 -7.01 8.35
N ASP A 63 -0.46 -8.17 8.42
CA ASP A 63 -0.42 -9.17 7.35
C ASP A 63 -1.09 -8.65 6.06
N LEU A 64 -2.15 -7.84 6.20
CA LEU A 64 -2.82 -7.19 5.08
C LEU A 64 -1.94 -6.10 4.46
N ILE A 65 -1.24 -5.31 5.28
CA ILE A 65 -0.30 -4.28 4.80
C ILE A 65 0.83 -4.93 3.99
N PHE A 66 1.41 -6.02 4.51
CA PHE A 66 2.41 -6.79 3.79
C PHE A 66 1.88 -7.30 2.45
N LEU A 67 0.69 -7.91 2.44
CA LEU A 67 0.06 -8.44 1.22
C LEU A 67 -0.19 -7.35 0.18
N ILE A 68 -0.62 -6.16 0.61
CA ILE A 68 -0.84 -5.00 -0.27
C ILE A 68 0.47 -4.60 -0.95
N GLY A 69 1.54 -4.48 -0.16
CA GLY A 69 2.86 -4.12 -0.67
C GLY A 69 3.43 -5.14 -1.63
N ASP A 70 3.40 -6.43 -1.27
CA ASP A 70 3.87 -7.53 -2.12
C ASP A 70 3.09 -7.62 -3.45
N THR A 71 1.77 -7.44 -3.38
CA THR A 71 0.92 -7.40 -4.59
C THR A 71 1.23 -6.17 -5.43
N PHE A 72 1.41 -5.00 -4.80
CA PHE A 72 1.75 -3.76 -5.49
C PHE A 72 3.10 -3.89 -6.21
N GLU A 73 4.13 -4.39 -5.53
CA GLU A 73 5.45 -4.63 -6.12
C GLU A 73 5.39 -5.61 -7.29
N SER A 74 4.60 -6.68 -7.15
CA SER A 74 4.38 -7.66 -8.23
C SER A 74 3.63 -7.09 -9.44
N LEU A 75 2.91 -5.98 -9.28
CA LEU A 75 2.20 -5.27 -10.35
C LEU A 75 3.07 -4.20 -11.03
N GLN A 76 4.16 -3.77 -10.39
CA GLN A 76 5.13 -2.86 -10.99
C GLN A 76 6.01 -3.65 -11.99
N PRO A 77 6.15 -3.17 -13.25
CA PRO A 77 6.87 -3.87 -14.32
C PRO A 77 8.39 -3.83 -14.21
#